data_AF-A0A413RHR6-F1
#
_entry.id   AF-A0A413RHR6-F1
#
_cell.length_a   1.000
_cell.length_b   1.000
_cell.length_c   1.000
_cell.angle_alpha   90.00
_cell.angle_beta   90.00
_cell.angle_gamma   90.00
#
_symmetry.space_group_name_H-M   'P 1'
#
loop_
_entity.id
_entity.type
_entity.pdbx_description
1 polymer ?
#
loop_
_entity_poly.entity_id
_entity_poly.type
_entity_poly.pdbx_seq_one_letter_code
_entity_poly.pdbx_strand_id
1 'polypeptide(L)'
;MTDLQWHETTAGADYPHRAALAMMVHFWRKPWALVVPVLLLLMLLFALVDGDWISPVVFALAFGSLAALQYWIYRRQCGRAVTPGSVVRAALGPHELLLEDPTGSAAIPYATVRAIRVRRGFVVLTRRGLPPVGFAAAMLPDDALAELRARIAGRPQPAPPVSTAAEPGDIVKTFVPDGSYAGQAGWAGVRAVFLGRPRLTVVAAIVVVGVLGFYVTGGAGGVIVCAAFLVLLVAVMYLSCRRAVRRQQPPGSTVSFVIGADGVRADWATARVEAPYSTFDRVERRGDVLLLRVQASSGFWMLPASVLSDDEVVLLRARIESR
;
A
#
# COMPACT_ATOMS: atom_id res chain seq x y z
N MET A 1 18.72 -26.28 10.31
CA MET A 1 18.20 -25.10 9.61
C MET A 1 18.97 -25.01 8.32
N THR A 2 18.29 -24.99 7.17
CA THR A 2 18.99 -24.82 5.88
C THR A 2 19.51 -23.39 5.83
N ASP A 3 20.79 -23.21 5.53
CA ASP A 3 21.37 -21.88 5.38
C ASP A 3 20.61 -21.13 4.28
N LEU A 4 19.98 -20.01 4.67
CA LEU A 4 19.27 -19.15 3.74
C LEU A 4 20.28 -18.37 2.91
N GLN A 5 20.27 -18.58 1.59
CA GLN A 5 21.10 -17.81 0.68
C GLN A 5 20.47 -16.42 0.50
N TRP A 6 21.11 -15.41 1.09
CA TRP A 6 20.74 -14.01 0.93
C TRP A 6 21.39 -13.41 -0.31
N HIS A 7 20.59 -12.70 -1.09
CA HIS A 7 21.04 -11.91 -2.23
C HIS A 7 20.79 -10.44 -1.92
N GLU A 8 21.86 -9.66 -1.90
CA GLU A 8 21.83 -8.24 -1.54
C GLU A 8 22.19 -7.34 -2.72
N THR A 9 21.64 -6.13 -2.71
CA THR A 9 22.04 -5.05 -3.61
C THR A 9 21.98 -3.73 -2.87
N THR A 10 22.88 -2.81 -3.22
CA THR A 10 22.83 -1.44 -2.73
C THR A 10 21.88 -0.61 -3.59
N ALA A 11 20.99 0.16 -2.95
CA ALA A 11 20.07 1.04 -3.65
C ALA A 11 20.82 2.26 -4.23
N GLY A 12 20.80 2.40 -5.56
CA GLY A 12 21.34 3.58 -6.24
C GLY A 12 20.46 4.83 -6.09
N ALA A 13 20.99 6.00 -6.45
CA ALA A 13 20.24 7.27 -6.43
C ALA A 13 18.98 7.24 -7.33
N ASP A 14 18.97 6.39 -8.35
CA ASP A 14 17.87 6.21 -9.29
C ASP A 14 16.85 5.15 -8.85
N TYR A 15 17.09 4.45 -7.73
CA TYR A 15 16.21 3.38 -7.23
C TYR A 15 14.75 3.82 -7.08
N PRO A 16 14.43 4.98 -6.47
CA PRO A 16 13.04 5.41 -6.32
C PRO A 16 12.36 5.72 -7.66
N HIS A 17 13.12 6.21 -8.64
CA HIS A 17 12.60 6.50 -9.97
C HIS A 17 12.22 5.20 -10.70
N ARG A 18 13.14 4.23 -10.73
CA ARG A 18 12.90 2.92 -11.36
C ARG A 18 11.77 2.14 -10.69
N ALA A 19 11.72 2.15 -9.35
CA ALA A 19 10.63 1.55 -8.58
C ALA A 19 9.27 2.16 -8.94
N ALA A 20 9.18 3.49 -8.96
CA ALA A 20 7.94 4.20 -9.31
C ALA A 20 7.50 3.89 -10.75
N LEU A 21 8.42 3.89 -11.72
CA LEU A 21 8.10 3.52 -13.10
C LEU A 21 7.63 2.07 -13.24
N ALA A 22 8.27 1.12 -12.56
CA ALA A 22 7.86 -0.28 -12.58
C ALA A 22 6.43 -0.46 -12.02
N MET A 23 6.10 0.23 -10.92
CA MET A 23 4.77 0.23 -10.33
C MET A 23 3.73 0.91 -11.22
N MET A 24 4.08 2.02 -11.87
CA MET A 24 3.21 2.67 -12.85
C MET A 24 2.92 1.73 -14.03
N VAL A 25 3.94 1.14 -14.66
CA VAL A 25 3.76 0.19 -15.77
C VAL A 25 2.88 -1.00 -15.35
N HIS A 26 3.03 -1.49 -14.11
CA HIS A 26 2.14 -2.53 -13.58
C HIS A 26 0.69 -2.05 -13.47
N PHE A 27 0.48 -0.83 -12.99
CA PHE A 27 -0.85 -0.22 -12.83
C PHE A 27 -1.56 -0.01 -14.18
N TRP A 28 -0.85 0.57 -15.16
CA TRP A 28 -1.36 0.86 -16.51
C TRP A 28 -1.68 -0.38 -17.35
N ARG A 29 -1.20 -1.57 -16.97
CA ARG A 29 -1.49 -2.83 -17.67
C ARG A 29 -2.73 -3.54 -17.16
N LYS A 30 -3.39 -3.01 -16.12
CA LYS A 30 -4.65 -3.58 -15.65
C LYS A 30 -5.77 -3.23 -16.65
N PRO A 31 -6.78 -4.10 -16.83
CA PRO A 31 -7.83 -3.88 -17.83
C PRO A 31 -8.59 -2.57 -17.60
N TRP A 32 -8.74 -2.12 -16.35
CA TRP A 32 -9.38 -0.85 -16.03
C TRP A 32 -8.59 0.37 -16.57
N ALA A 33 -7.29 0.25 -16.84
CA ALA A 33 -6.51 1.34 -17.42
C ALA A 33 -6.92 1.62 -18.88
N LEU A 34 -7.60 0.69 -19.56
CA LEU A 34 -8.22 0.91 -20.88
C LEU A 34 -9.49 1.75 -20.80
N VAL A 35 -10.14 1.81 -19.63
CA VAL A 35 -11.37 2.61 -19.44
C VAL A 35 -11.08 4.08 -19.72
N VAL A 36 -9.91 4.58 -19.31
CA VAL A 36 -9.55 5.99 -19.47
C VAL A 36 -9.38 6.41 -20.94
N PRO A 37 -8.53 5.76 -21.77
CA PRO A 37 -8.41 6.14 -23.17
C PRO A 37 -9.73 5.93 -23.94
N VAL A 38 -10.55 4.93 -23.57
CA VAL A 38 -11.88 4.74 -24.14
C VAL A 38 -12.82 5.89 -23.78
N LEU A 39 -12.87 6.30 -22.51
CA LEU A 39 -13.66 7.47 -22.09
C LEU A 39 -13.18 8.75 -22.76
N LEU A 40 -11.86 8.96 -22.86
CA LEU A 40 -11.30 10.11 -23.56
C LEU A 40 -11.69 10.11 -25.05
N LEU A 41 -11.64 8.94 -25.72
CA LEU A 41 -12.09 8.79 -27.11
C LEU A 41 -13.58 9.11 -27.26
N LEU A 42 -14.43 8.61 -26.36
CA LEU A 42 -15.87 8.92 -26.37
C LEU A 42 -16.14 10.41 -26.16
N MET A 43 -15.41 11.07 -25.24
CA MET A 43 -15.50 12.52 -25.05
C MET A 43 -15.02 13.30 -26.27
N LEU A 44 -13.98 12.84 -26.96
CA LEU A 44 -13.52 13.46 -28.22
C LEU A 44 -14.56 13.29 -29.34
N LEU A 45 -15.20 12.12 -29.45
CA LEU A 45 -16.28 11.90 -30.41
C LEU A 45 -17.49 12.78 -30.12
N PHE A 46 -17.82 12.97 -28.85
CA PHE A 46 -18.90 13.87 -28.43
C PHE A 46 -18.56 15.34 -28.72
N ALA A 47 -17.32 15.76 -28.44
CA ALA A 47 -16.82 17.09 -28.76
C ALA A 47 -16.88 17.43 -30.27
N LEU A 48 -16.71 16.43 -31.14
CA LEU A 48 -16.87 16.59 -32.58
C LEU A 48 -18.32 16.91 -32.99
N VAL A 49 -19.30 16.42 -32.24
CA VAL A 49 -20.73 16.63 -32.52
C VAL A 49 -21.22 17.96 -31.94
N ASP A 50 -20.88 18.24 -30.69
CA ASP A 50 -21.40 19.40 -29.95
C ASP A 50 -20.49 20.63 -30.04
N GLY A 51 -19.28 20.50 -30.62
CA GLY A 51 -18.29 21.57 -30.72
C GLY A 51 -17.54 21.87 -29.42
N ASP A 52 -17.80 21.16 -28.33
CA ASP A 52 -17.15 21.35 -27.04
C ASP A 52 -15.79 20.64 -26.94
N TRP A 53 -14.75 21.29 -27.45
CA TRP A 53 -13.37 20.81 -27.35
C TRP A 53 -12.74 21.00 -25.96
N ILE A 54 -13.36 21.75 -25.06
CA ILE A 54 -12.80 22.07 -23.75
C ILE A 54 -12.85 20.82 -22.86
N SER A 55 -13.98 20.12 -22.85
CA SER A 55 -14.20 18.91 -22.04
C SER A 55 -13.12 17.82 -22.20
N PRO A 56 -12.77 17.33 -23.42
CA PRO A 56 -11.75 16.31 -23.57
C PRO A 56 -10.33 16.80 -23.20
N VAL A 57 -10.01 18.07 -23.45
CA VAL A 57 -8.71 18.66 -23.06
C VAL A 57 -8.58 18.71 -21.54
N VAL A 58 -9.62 19.20 -20.84
CA VAL A 58 -9.65 19.24 -19.37
C VAL A 58 -9.55 17.83 -18.80
N PHE A 59 -10.27 16.86 -19.36
CA PHE A 59 -10.19 15.46 -18.93
C PHE A 59 -8.78 14.88 -19.11
N ALA A 60 -8.15 15.10 -20.27
CA ALA A 60 -6.79 14.64 -20.55
C ALA A 60 -5.77 15.24 -19.56
N LEU A 61 -5.87 16.54 -19.27
CA LEU A 61 -5.01 17.23 -18.29
C LEU A 61 -5.26 16.72 -16.86
N ALA A 62 -6.51 16.56 -16.45
CA ALA A 62 -6.86 16.03 -15.13
C ALA A 62 -6.31 14.60 -14.94
N PHE A 63 -6.44 13.75 -15.96
CA PHE A 63 -5.91 12.40 -15.88
C PHE A 63 -4.37 12.35 -15.93
N GLY A 64 -3.75 13.13 -16.81
CA GLY A 64 -2.29 13.25 -16.90
C GLY A 64 -1.68 13.75 -15.59
N SER A 65 -2.28 14.76 -14.97
CA SER A 65 -1.86 15.27 -13.66
C SER A 65 -2.05 14.26 -12.54
N LEU A 66 -3.14 13.49 -12.53
CA LEU A 66 -3.33 12.39 -11.57
C LEU A 66 -2.26 11.31 -11.71
N ALA A 67 -1.92 10.91 -12.95
CA ALA A 67 -0.86 9.94 -13.22
C ALA A 67 0.52 10.46 -12.79
N ALA A 68 0.82 11.73 -13.08
CA ALA A 68 2.06 12.39 -12.66
C ALA A 68 2.15 12.50 -11.13
N LEU A 69 1.05 12.87 -10.46
CA LEU A 69 0.94 12.92 -9.01
C LEU A 69 1.15 11.53 -8.39
N GLN A 70 0.52 10.49 -8.94
CA GLN A 70 0.70 9.12 -8.46
C GLN A 70 2.15 8.65 -8.59
N TYR A 71 2.79 8.92 -9.73
CA TYR A 71 4.20 8.65 -9.95
C TYR A 71 5.08 9.41 -8.94
N TRP A 72 4.83 10.70 -8.72
CA TRP A 72 5.58 11.51 -7.77
C TRP A 72 5.41 11.02 -6.33
N ILE A 73 4.19 10.64 -5.93
CA ILE A 73 3.91 10.04 -4.62
C ILE A 73 4.70 8.75 -4.46
N TYR A 74 4.65 7.82 -5.43
CA TYR A 74 5.42 6.57 -5.35
C TYR A 74 6.92 6.82 -5.29
N ARG A 75 7.45 7.70 -6.14
CA ARG A 75 8.88 8.06 -6.13
C ARG A 75 9.29 8.62 -4.77
N ARG A 76 8.49 9.51 -4.18
CA ARG A 76 8.77 10.12 -2.87
C ARG A 76 8.67 9.09 -1.75
N GLN A 77 7.71 8.17 -1.80
CA GLN A 77 7.58 7.10 -0.82
C GLN A 77 8.77 6.14 -0.88
N CYS A 78 9.13 5.67 -2.08
CA CYS A 78 10.30 4.80 -2.26
C CYS A 78 11.60 5.49 -1.82
N GLY A 79 11.79 6.78 -2.13
CA GLY A 79 12.99 7.51 -1.73
C GLY A 79 13.10 7.80 -0.23
N ARG A 80 11.98 7.74 0.50
CA ARG A 80 11.98 7.79 1.96
C ARG A 80 12.17 6.42 2.60
N ALA A 81 11.66 5.36 1.96
CA ALA A 81 11.79 3.99 2.45
C ALA A 81 13.21 3.45 2.25
N VAL A 82 13.79 3.72 1.08
CA VAL A 82 15.08 3.19 0.66
C VAL A 82 15.93 4.37 0.19
N THR A 83 16.76 4.88 1.09
CA THR A 83 17.70 5.96 0.78
C THR A 83 18.86 5.42 -0.08
N PRO A 84 19.46 6.25 -0.95
CA PRO A 84 20.64 5.84 -1.72
C PRO A 84 21.76 5.35 -0.78
N GLY A 85 22.40 4.24 -1.14
CA GLY A 85 23.40 3.57 -0.30
C GLY A 85 22.84 2.53 0.66
N SER A 86 21.51 2.48 0.86
CA SER A 86 20.87 1.45 1.68
C SER A 86 21.06 0.06 1.06
N VAL A 87 21.36 -0.94 1.90
CA VAL A 87 21.37 -2.35 1.48
C VAL A 87 19.95 -2.90 1.54
N VAL A 88 19.50 -3.54 0.47
CA VAL A 88 18.26 -4.29 0.43
C VAL A 88 18.59 -5.73 0.04
N ARG A 89 17.96 -6.70 0.70
CA ARG A 89 18.24 -8.12 0.47
C ARG A 89 17.00 -8.97 0.39
N ALA A 90 17.10 -10.08 -0.35
CA ALA A 90 16.06 -11.09 -0.45
C ALA A 90 16.64 -12.48 -0.26
N ALA A 91 15.84 -13.38 0.30
CA ALA A 91 16.18 -14.81 0.39
C ALA A 91 14.95 -15.67 0.10
N LEU A 92 15.18 -16.84 -0.51
CA LEU A 92 14.14 -17.81 -0.81
C LEU A 92 14.02 -18.84 0.32
N GLY A 93 13.23 -18.51 1.35
CA GLY A 93 12.87 -19.46 2.39
C GLY A 93 11.97 -20.59 1.86
N PRO A 94 11.90 -21.75 2.53
CA PRO A 94 11.20 -22.94 2.02
C PRO A 94 9.73 -22.69 1.62
N HIS A 95 9.03 -21.81 2.36
CA HIS A 95 7.61 -21.52 2.15
C HIS A 95 7.31 -20.04 1.83
N GLU A 96 8.33 -19.20 1.89
CA GLU A 96 8.18 -17.75 1.82
C GLU A 96 9.38 -17.06 1.19
N LEU A 97 9.11 -15.93 0.55
CA LEU A 97 10.13 -14.97 0.14
C LEU A 97 10.39 -14.03 1.31
N LEU A 98 11.63 -14.01 1.80
CA LEU A 98 12.10 -13.03 2.78
C LEU A 98 12.62 -11.81 2.05
N LEU A 99 12.18 -10.63 2.47
CA LEU A 99 12.63 -9.34 1.98
C LEU A 99 13.07 -8.51 3.17
N GLU A 100 14.20 -7.84 3.06
CA GLU A 100 14.65 -6.89 4.06
C GLU A 100 15.10 -5.59 3.39
N ASP A 101 14.66 -4.49 3.99
CA ASP A 101 15.02 -3.13 3.62
C ASP A 101 15.19 -2.28 4.90
N PRO A 102 15.61 -1.01 4.81
CA PRO A 102 15.77 -0.16 5.99
C PRO A 102 14.50 0.07 6.81
N THR A 103 13.33 -0.25 6.26
CA THR A 103 12.04 -0.13 6.95
C THR A 103 11.63 -1.41 7.70
N GLY A 104 12.39 -2.50 7.53
CA GLY A 104 12.21 -3.74 8.27
C GLY A 104 12.33 -5.01 7.42
N SER A 105 11.89 -6.12 8.00
CA SER A 105 11.84 -7.43 7.34
C SER A 105 10.39 -7.79 7.00
N ALA A 106 10.20 -8.48 5.88
CA ALA A 106 8.91 -8.98 5.44
C ALA A 106 9.05 -10.41 4.90
N ALA A 107 8.27 -11.32 5.46
CA ALA A 107 8.13 -12.68 4.96
C ALA A 107 6.81 -12.81 4.17
N ILE A 108 6.91 -13.13 2.89
CA ILE A 108 5.79 -13.24 1.95
C ILE A 108 5.59 -14.71 1.60
N PRO A 109 4.55 -15.38 2.11
CA PRO A 109 4.25 -16.76 1.76
C PRO A 109 3.99 -16.89 0.26
N TYR A 110 4.62 -17.86 -0.40
CA TYR A 110 4.48 -18.06 -1.84
C TYR A 110 3.02 -18.29 -2.26
N ALA A 111 2.22 -18.92 -1.39
CA ALA A 111 0.79 -19.18 -1.62
C ALA A 111 -0.04 -17.91 -1.85
N THR A 112 0.44 -16.77 -1.35
CA THR A 112 -0.20 -15.46 -1.53
C THR A 112 0.17 -14.81 -2.87
N VAL A 113 1.21 -15.28 -3.55
CA VAL A 113 1.69 -14.71 -4.80
C VAL A 113 0.90 -15.30 -5.98
N ARG A 114 0.28 -14.43 -6.78
CA ARG A 114 -0.47 -14.80 -7.98
C ARG A 114 0.41 -14.80 -9.22
N ALA A 115 1.29 -13.83 -9.36
CA ALA A 115 2.12 -13.67 -10.54
C ALA A 115 3.38 -12.86 -10.24
N ILE A 116 4.44 -13.15 -11.00
CA ILE A 116 5.72 -12.43 -10.98
C ILE A 116 5.94 -11.78 -12.33
N ARG A 117 6.36 -10.51 -12.34
CA ARG A 117 6.77 -9.81 -13.56
C ARG A 117 8.04 -9.03 -13.27
N VAL A 118 9.05 -9.15 -14.14
CA VAL A 118 10.22 -8.26 -14.11
C VAL A 118 9.95 -7.07 -15.03
N ARG A 119 10.10 -5.85 -14.55
CA ARG A 119 9.85 -4.60 -15.29
C ARG A 119 10.88 -3.56 -14.90
N ARG A 120 11.60 -2.99 -15.87
CA ARG A 120 12.55 -1.88 -15.65
C ARG A 120 13.55 -2.17 -14.51
N GLY A 121 14.04 -3.42 -14.43
CA GLY A 121 14.96 -3.85 -13.36
C GLY A 121 14.33 -4.07 -11.99
N PHE A 122 13.00 -4.19 -11.90
CA PHE A 122 12.27 -4.51 -10.66
C PHE A 122 11.44 -5.77 -10.83
N VAL A 123 11.43 -6.61 -9.80
CA VAL A 123 10.49 -7.73 -9.66
C VAL A 123 9.22 -7.20 -9.00
N VAL A 124 8.09 -7.33 -9.69
CA VAL A 124 6.77 -6.97 -9.18
C VAL A 124 5.98 -8.24 -8.90
N LEU A 125 5.73 -8.49 -7.62
CA LEU A 125 4.89 -9.58 -7.13
C LEU A 125 3.44 -9.12 -7.05
N THR A 126 2.59 -9.69 -7.90
CA THR A 126 1.15 -9.53 -7.77
C THR A 126 0.65 -10.53 -6.76
N ARG A 127 0.11 -10.05 -5.64
CA ARG A 127 -0.44 -10.91 -4.58
C ARG A 127 -1.96 -11.07 -4.71
N ARG A 128 -2.49 -12.16 -4.18
CA ARG A 128 -3.92 -12.49 -4.20
C ARG A 128 -4.67 -11.53 -3.29
N GLY A 129 -5.15 -10.45 -3.90
CA GLY A 129 -6.00 -9.48 -3.26
C GLY A 129 -5.28 -8.46 -2.37
N LEU A 130 -3.97 -8.58 -2.21
CA LEU A 130 -3.12 -7.61 -1.54
C LEU A 130 -2.49 -6.63 -2.54
N PRO A 131 -2.01 -5.46 -2.07
CA PRO A 131 -1.18 -4.59 -2.90
C PRO A 131 0.04 -5.34 -3.46
N PRO A 132 0.46 -5.04 -4.70
CA PRO A 132 1.68 -5.61 -5.26
C PRO A 132 2.90 -5.17 -4.46
N VAL A 133 3.90 -6.04 -4.37
CA VAL A 133 5.20 -5.73 -3.77
C VAL A 133 6.22 -5.65 -4.88
N GLY A 134 7.03 -4.59 -4.87
CA GLY A 134 8.09 -4.37 -5.85
C GLY A 134 9.44 -4.27 -5.16
N PHE A 135 10.45 -4.94 -5.69
CA PHE A 135 11.83 -4.87 -5.22
C PHE A 135 12.81 -4.99 -6.39
N ALA A 136 14.07 -4.60 -6.21
CA ALA A 136 15.04 -4.61 -7.31
C ALA A 136 15.29 -6.03 -7.81
N ALA A 137 15.35 -6.21 -9.13
CA ALA A 137 15.65 -7.50 -9.74
C ALA A 137 17.06 -7.99 -9.40
N ALA A 138 17.99 -7.08 -9.10
CA ALA A 138 19.33 -7.45 -8.61
C ALA A 138 19.31 -8.23 -7.28
N MET A 139 18.22 -8.12 -6.49
CA MET A 139 18.04 -8.92 -5.26
C MET A 139 17.71 -10.38 -5.54
N LEU A 140 17.41 -10.77 -6.78
CA LEU A 140 17.15 -12.15 -7.17
C LEU A 140 17.80 -12.42 -8.52
N PRO A 141 19.01 -13.02 -8.53
CA PRO A 141 19.64 -13.50 -9.75
C PRO A 141 18.70 -14.41 -10.57
N ASP A 142 18.97 -14.58 -11.87
CA ASP A 142 18.02 -15.22 -12.79
C ASP A 142 17.65 -16.67 -12.40
N ASP A 143 18.58 -17.41 -11.81
CA ASP A 143 18.38 -18.74 -11.24
C ASP A 143 17.46 -18.71 -10.01
N ALA A 144 17.72 -17.82 -9.04
CA ALA A 144 16.84 -17.61 -7.89
C ALA A 144 15.43 -17.16 -8.34
N LEU A 145 15.35 -16.31 -9.37
CA LEU A 145 14.08 -15.87 -9.93
C LEU A 145 13.34 -17.02 -10.64
N ALA A 146 14.04 -17.92 -11.32
CA ALA A 146 13.47 -19.12 -11.91
C ALA A 146 12.96 -20.07 -10.83
N GLU A 147 13.72 -20.26 -9.76
CA GLU A 147 13.31 -21.04 -8.60
C GLU A 147 12.07 -20.44 -7.92
N LEU A 148 12.04 -19.14 -7.69
CA LEU A 148 10.88 -18.44 -7.12
C LEU A 148 9.61 -18.67 -7.98
N ARG A 149 9.73 -18.62 -9.31
CA ARG A 149 8.63 -18.94 -10.22
C ARG A 149 8.18 -20.40 -10.09
N ALA A 150 9.13 -21.34 -10.00
CA ALA A 150 8.83 -22.76 -9.81
C ALA A 150 8.09 -23.00 -8.48
N ARG A 151 8.55 -22.41 -7.38
CA ARG A 151 7.91 -22.50 -6.05
C ARG A 151 6.46 -21.99 -6.09
N ILE A 152 6.21 -20.85 -6.75
CA ILE A 152 4.85 -20.29 -6.88
C ILE A 152 3.95 -21.15 -7.78
N ALA A 153 4.49 -21.72 -8.86
CA ALA A 153 3.75 -22.59 -9.76
C ALA A 153 3.36 -23.92 -9.10
N GLY A 154 4.23 -24.46 -8.24
CA GLY A 154 4.07 -25.74 -7.54
C GLY A 154 2.94 -25.81 -6.50
N ARG A 155 2.13 -24.75 -6.34
CA ARG A 155 1.09 -24.60 -5.29
C ARG A 155 1.68 -24.82 -3.89
N PRO A 156 2.33 -23.78 -3.34
CA PRO A 156 3.05 -23.86 -2.06
C PRO A 156 2.17 -24.41 -0.94
N GLN A 157 2.74 -25.32 -0.15
CA GLN A 157 2.17 -25.70 1.13
C GLN A 157 2.01 -24.44 2.00
N PRO A 158 0.91 -24.32 2.78
CA PRO A 158 0.78 -23.23 3.73
C PRO A 158 2.03 -23.16 4.60
N ALA A 159 2.54 -21.95 4.81
CA ALA A 159 3.63 -21.77 5.78
C ALA A 159 3.17 -22.37 7.12
N PRO A 160 4.09 -23.02 7.87
CA PRO A 160 3.77 -23.50 9.20
C PRO A 160 3.18 -22.36 10.04
N PRO A 161 2.31 -22.69 11.02
CA PRO A 161 1.75 -21.68 11.90
C PRO A 161 2.89 -20.84 12.49
N VAL A 162 2.67 -19.53 12.47
CA VAL A 162 3.63 -18.53 12.90
C VAL A 162 4.19 -18.91 14.26
N SER A 163 5.52 -19.02 14.37
CA SER A 163 6.16 -19.18 15.66
C SER A 163 5.86 -17.95 16.51
N THR A 164 5.06 -18.15 17.56
CA THR A 164 4.81 -17.17 18.61
C THR A 164 5.93 -17.16 19.65
N ALA A 165 7.12 -17.64 19.30
CA ALA A 165 8.30 -17.50 20.15
C ALA A 165 8.52 -16.00 20.37
N ALA A 166 8.14 -15.56 21.56
CA ALA A 166 8.29 -14.21 22.05
C ALA A 166 9.59 -14.18 22.83
N GLU A 167 10.38 -13.14 22.65
CA GLU A 167 11.55 -12.95 23.49
C GLU A 167 11.11 -12.54 24.90
N PRO A 168 11.90 -12.83 25.94
CA PRO A 168 11.60 -12.38 27.30
C PRO A 168 11.42 -10.84 27.33
N GLY A 169 10.22 -10.38 27.71
CA GLY A 169 9.87 -8.96 27.76
C GLY A 169 9.03 -8.46 26.57
N ASP A 170 8.80 -9.30 25.56
CA ASP A 170 7.89 -8.99 24.46
C ASP A 170 6.43 -8.92 24.95
N ILE A 171 5.71 -7.90 24.52
CA ILE A 171 4.25 -7.83 24.70
C ILE A 171 3.60 -8.47 23.48
N VAL A 172 3.11 -9.69 23.64
CA VAL A 172 2.41 -10.43 22.58
C VAL A 172 0.91 -10.25 22.73
N LYS A 173 0.26 -9.77 21.67
CA LYS A 173 -1.19 -9.73 21.55
C LYS A 173 -1.64 -10.54 20.37
N THR A 174 -2.68 -11.32 20.57
CA THR A 174 -3.38 -12.02 19.50
C THR A 174 -4.81 -11.53 19.46
N PHE A 175 -5.35 -11.41 18.25
CA PHE A 175 -6.76 -11.13 18.06
C PHE A 175 -7.29 -11.82 16.82
N VAL A 176 -8.59 -12.09 16.86
CA VAL A 176 -9.34 -12.60 15.71
C VAL A 176 -10.24 -11.46 15.23
N PRO A 177 -9.98 -10.87 14.06
CA PRO A 177 -10.83 -9.83 13.52
C PRO A 177 -12.23 -10.38 13.25
N ASP A 178 -13.23 -9.67 13.76
CA ASP A 178 -14.64 -9.97 13.47
C ASP A 178 -15.02 -9.45 12.07
N GLY A 179 -16.24 -9.77 11.63
CA GLY A 179 -16.74 -9.29 10.33
C GLY A 179 -16.91 -7.76 10.26
N SER A 180 -16.98 -7.08 11.41
CA SER A 180 -17.24 -5.64 11.50
C SER A 180 -15.96 -4.80 11.40
N TYR A 181 -14.83 -5.34 11.86
CA TYR A 181 -13.52 -4.68 11.93
C TYR A 181 -13.07 -4.12 10.59
N ALA A 182 -13.23 -4.87 9.50
CA ALA A 182 -12.84 -4.40 8.16
C ALA A 182 -13.61 -3.14 7.73
N GLY A 183 -14.87 -2.98 8.17
CA GLY A 183 -15.66 -1.78 7.95
C GLY A 183 -15.17 -0.59 8.77
N GLN A 184 -14.85 -0.81 10.05
CA GLN A 184 -14.32 0.19 10.95
C GLN A 184 -12.92 0.67 10.50
N ALA A 185 -12.02 -0.26 10.19
CA ALA A 185 -10.69 0.01 9.65
C ALA A 185 -10.75 0.73 8.29
N GLY A 186 -11.71 0.35 7.43
CA GLY A 186 -11.98 1.05 6.18
C GLY A 186 -12.31 2.53 6.40
N TRP A 187 -13.22 2.84 7.32
CA TRP A 187 -13.57 4.22 7.66
C TRP A 187 -12.45 4.98 8.37
N ALA A 188 -11.72 4.33 9.29
CA ALA A 188 -10.56 4.91 9.94
C ALA A 188 -9.49 5.30 8.91
N GLY A 189 -9.23 4.43 7.93
CA GLY A 189 -8.35 4.72 6.79
C GLY A 189 -8.85 5.88 5.93
N VAL A 190 -10.15 5.92 5.61
CA VAL A 190 -10.75 7.04 4.86
C VAL A 190 -10.55 8.36 5.60
N ARG A 191 -10.89 8.40 6.89
CA ARG A 191 -10.71 9.58 7.74
C ARG A 191 -9.24 9.97 7.86
N ALA A 192 -8.32 9.01 8.00
CA ALA A 192 -6.89 9.29 8.10
C ALA A 192 -6.33 9.90 6.82
N VAL A 193 -6.84 9.47 5.66
CA VAL A 193 -6.41 9.98 4.35
C VAL A 193 -7.07 11.32 4.01
N PHE A 194 -8.38 11.48 4.19
CA PHE A 194 -9.12 12.69 3.82
C PHE A 194 -8.94 13.85 4.80
N LEU A 195 -8.93 13.58 6.10
CA LEU A 195 -8.79 14.62 7.13
C LEU A 195 -7.30 14.93 7.43
N GLY A 196 -6.36 14.31 6.72
CA GLY A 196 -4.94 14.64 6.82
C GLY A 196 -4.63 15.98 6.14
N ARG A 197 -3.95 16.89 6.87
CA ARG A 197 -3.59 18.26 6.46
C ARG A 197 -3.20 18.45 4.97
N PRO A 198 -2.30 17.65 4.37
CA PRO A 198 -1.89 17.90 2.97
C PRO A 198 -2.92 17.46 1.93
N ARG A 199 -3.87 16.57 2.24
CA ARG A 199 -4.84 16.03 1.25
C ARG A 199 -6.17 16.77 1.24
N LEU A 200 -6.49 17.51 2.30
CA LEU A 200 -7.54 18.53 2.29
C LEU A 200 -7.33 19.53 1.15
N THR A 201 -6.08 19.83 0.78
CA THR A 201 -5.78 20.71 -0.35
C THR A 201 -6.23 20.14 -1.70
N VAL A 202 -6.09 18.82 -1.91
CA VAL A 202 -6.53 18.15 -3.14
C VAL A 202 -8.06 18.13 -3.23
N VAL A 203 -8.73 17.85 -2.10
CA VAL A 203 -10.20 17.89 -2.02
C VAL A 203 -10.70 19.31 -2.26
N ALA A 204 -10.09 20.30 -1.61
CA ALA A 204 -10.41 21.71 -1.81
C ALA A 204 -10.19 22.13 -3.27
N ALA A 205 -9.11 21.69 -3.91
CA ALA A 205 -8.86 21.96 -5.33
C ALA A 205 -9.95 21.35 -6.23
N ILE A 206 -10.39 20.11 -5.98
CA ILE A 206 -11.50 19.49 -6.72
C ILE A 206 -12.78 20.31 -6.58
N VAL A 207 -13.09 20.76 -5.36
CA VAL A 207 -14.26 21.62 -5.10
C VAL A 207 -14.14 22.96 -5.82
N VAL A 208 -12.98 23.62 -5.74
CA VAL A 208 -12.73 24.91 -6.43
C VAL A 208 -12.88 24.77 -7.94
N VAL A 209 -12.32 23.70 -8.53
CA VAL A 209 -12.48 23.42 -9.96
C VAL A 209 -13.95 23.19 -10.32
N GLY A 210 -14.70 22.47 -9.48
CA GLY A 210 -16.13 22.27 -9.69
C GLY A 210 -16.96 23.55 -9.63
N VAL A 211 -16.66 24.42 -8.67
CA VAL A 211 -17.29 25.74 -8.52
C VAL A 211 -16.91 26.64 -9.70
N LEU A 212 -15.65 26.65 -10.13
CA LEU A 212 -15.22 27.42 -11.28
C LEU A 212 -15.91 26.94 -12.57
N GLY A 213 -16.03 25.62 -12.76
CA GLY A 213 -16.77 25.03 -13.87
C GLY A 213 -18.25 25.42 -13.88
N PHE A 214 -18.88 25.51 -12.71
CA PHE A 214 -20.24 26.04 -12.57
C PHE A 214 -20.36 27.49 -13.07
N TYR A 215 -19.45 28.37 -12.65
CA TYR A 215 -19.46 29.77 -13.09
C TYR A 215 -19.19 29.93 -14.59
N VAL A 216 -18.34 29.09 -15.18
CA VAL A 216 -18.01 29.15 -16.62
C VAL A 216 -19.15 28.61 -17.49
N THR A 217 -19.84 27.56 -17.04
CA THR A 217 -20.88 26.89 -17.84
C THR A 217 -22.31 27.38 -17.54
N GLY A 218 -22.51 28.17 -16.48
CA GLY A 218 -23.80 28.71 -16.09
C GLY A 218 -24.81 27.67 -15.57
N GLY A 219 -24.40 26.43 -15.36
CA GLY A 219 -25.28 25.31 -15.02
C GLY A 219 -24.85 24.56 -13.76
N ALA A 220 -25.83 24.16 -12.93
CA ALA A 220 -25.64 23.34 -11.72
C ALA A 220 -24.94 21.99 -11.97
N GLY A 221 -24.85 21.56 -13.23
CA GLY A 221 -24.23 20.30 -13.63
C GLY A 221 -22.80 20.13 -13.11
N GLY A 222 -21.97 21.18 -13.16
CA GLY A 222 -20.58 21.11 -12.69
C GLY A 222 -20.46 20.76 -11.19
N VAL A 223 -21.30 21.39 -10.36
CA VAL A 223 -21.33 21.11 -8.91
C VAL A 223 -21.81 19.70 -8.63
N ILE A 224 -22.87 19.25 -9.32
CA ILE A 224 -23.44 17.91 -9.15
C ILE A 224 -22.39 16.85 -9.53
N VAL A 225 -21.69 17.03 -10.66
CA VAL A 225 -20.64 16.11 -11.11
C VAL A 225 -19.50 16.05 -10.12
N CYS A 226 -19.03 17.19 -9.60
CA CYS A 226 -17.96 17.22 -8.60
C CYS A 226 -18.37 16.58 -7.27
N ALA A 227 -19.61 16.82 -6.81
CA ALA A 227 -20.14 16.18 -5.61
C ALA A 227 -20.25 14.66 -5.80
N ALA A 228 -20.80 14.20 -6.93
CA ALA A 228 -20.88 12.78 -7.27
C ALA A 228 -19.49 12.14 -7.36
N PHE A 229 -18.52 12.82 -7.95
CA PHE A 229 -17.13 12.36 -8.03
C PHE A 229 -16.48 12.25 -6.65
N LEU A 230 -16.70 13.21 -5.75
CA LEU A 230 -16.20 13.15 -4.37
C LEU A 230 -16.82 11.98 -3.59
N VAL A 231 -18.14 11.78 -3.70
CA VAL A 231 -18.82 10.63 -3.09
C VAL A 231 -18.27 9.32 -3.64
N LEU A 232 -18.08 9.22 -4.96
CA LEU A 232 -17.50 8.06 -5.61
C LEU A 232 -16.06 7.82 -5.13
N LEU A 233 -15.23 8.87 -5.02
CA LEU A 233 -13.86 8.78 -4.55
C LEU A 233 -13.80 8.24 -3.11
N VAL A 234 -14.63 8.78 -2.21
CA VAL A 234 -14.75 8.31 -0.82
C VAL A 234 -15.21 6.86 -0.79
N ALA A 235 -16.23 6.49 -1.56
CA ALA A 235 -16.76 5.14 -1.63
C ALA A 235 -15.72 4.13 -2.18
N VAL A 236 -15.03 4.47 -3.27
CA VAL A 236 -13.97 3.64 -3.85
C VAL A 236 -12.83 3.44 -2.85
N MET A 237 -12.44 4.51 -2.14
CA MET A 237 -11.37 4.42 -1.15
C MET A 237 -11.79 3.59 0.07
N TYR A 238 -13.01 3.79 0.58
CA TYR A 238 -13.59 2.97 1.63
C TYR A 238 -13.62 1.49 1.25
N LEU A 239 -14.16 1.17 0.06
CA LEU A 239 -14.22 -0.20 -0.44
C LEU A 239 -12.83 -0.79 -0.68
N SER A 240 -11.87 0.00 -1.14
CA SER A 240 -10.48 -0.42 -1.34
C SER A 240 -9.82 -0.76 0.00
N CYS A 241 -9.91 0.12 1.00
CA CYS A 241 -9.39 -0.12 2.35
C CYS A 241 -10.07 -1.32 3.02
N ARG A 242 -11.41 -1.38 2.99
CA ARG A 242 -12.18 -2.50 3.54
C ARG A 242 -11.81 -3.83 2.89
N ARG A 243 -11.68 -3.86 1.55
CA ARG A 243 -11.24 -5.06 0.83
C ARG A 243 -9.80 -5.43 1.17
N ALA A 244 -8.90 -4.46 1.30
CA ALA A 244 -7.51 -4.72 1.68
C ALA A 244 -7.42 -5.32 3.08
N VAL A 245 -8.09 -4.72 4.07
CA VAL A 245 -8.13 -5.23 5.46
C VAL A 245 -8.73 -6.63 5.51
N ARG A 246 -9.90 -6.86 4.90
CA ARG A 246 -10.55 -8.19 4.87
C ARG A 246 -9.67 -9.27 4.24
N ARG A 247 -8.76 -8.89 3.34
CA ARG A 247 -7.85 -9.82 2.66
C ARG A 247 -6.55 -10.04 3.42
N GLN A 248 -6.04 -9.02 4.09
CA GLN A 248 -4.91 -9.15 5.02
C GLN A 248 -5.29 -9.96 6.25
N GLN A 249 -6.52 -9.73 6.73
CA GLN A 249 -7.09 -10.29 7.95
C GLN A 249 -8.46 -10.92 7.63
N PRO A 250 -8.48 -12.11 7.02
CA PRO A 250 -9.72 -12.84 6.80
C PRO A 250 -10.49 -13.06 8.13
N PRO A 251 -11.82 -12.95 8.14
CA PRO A 251 -12.60 -13.27 9.34
C PRO A 251 -12.26 -14.67 9.85
N GLY A 252 -11.98 -14.78 11.15
CA GLY A 252 -11.56 -16.04 11.78
C GLY A 252 -10.07 -16.34 11.72
N SER A 253 -9.25 -15.53 11.01
CA SER A 253 -7.80 -15.68 11.06
C SER A 253 -7.23 -15.04 12.32
N THR A 254 -6.35 -15.73 13.03
CA THR A 254 -5.59 -15.13 14.14
C THR A 254 -4.51 -14.21 13.60
N VAL A 255 -4.45 -12.98 14.14
CA VAL A 255 -3.38 -12.02 13.91
C VAL A 255 -2.59 -11.89 15.20
N SER A 256 -1.27 -12.04 15.13
CA SER A 256 -0.37 -11.69 16.25
C SER A 256 0.28 -10.35 16.02
N PHE A 257 0.37 -9.56 17.08
CA PHE A 257 1.08 -8.30 17.14
C PHE A 257 2.00 -8.34 18.36
N VAL A 258 3.29 -8.14 18.14
CA VAL A 258 4.31 -8.20 19.18
C VAL A 258 4.98 -6.83 19.26
N ILE A 259 5.02 -6.27 20.46
CA ILE A 259 5.81 -5.07 20.77
C ILE A 259 7.09 -5.55 21.45
N GLY A 260 8.17 -5.63 20.68
CA GLY A 260 9.48 -6.08 21.16
C GLY A 260 10.42 -4.94 21.51
N ALA A 261 11.65 -5.24 21.95
CA ALA A 261 12.60 -4.23 22.38
C ALA A 261 12.99 -3.24 21.26
N ASP A 262 13.19 -3.74 20.03
CA ASP A 262 13.72 -2.96 18.90
C ASP A 262 12.65 -2.51 17.89
N GLY A 263 11.45 -3.07 17.97
CA GLY A 263 10.39 -2.74 17.04
C GLY A 263 9.08 -3.46 17.29
N VAL A 264 8.26 -3.48 16.25
CA VAL A 264 6.98 -4.19 16.25
C VAL A 264 6.98 -5.27 15.19
N ARG A 265 6.46 -6.44 15.54
CA ARG A 265 6.19 -7.55 14.63
C ARG A 265 4.69 -7.74 14.48
N ALA A 266 4.25 -7.89 13.25
CA ALA A 266 2.87 -8.24 12.95
C ALA A 266 2.86 -9.48 12.06
N ASP A 267 2.16 -10.51 12.51
CA ASP A 267 1.91 -11.70 11.71
C ASP A 267 0.44 -11.76 11.31
N TRP A 268 0.22 -11.73 10.01
CA TRP A 268 -1.07 -11.96 9.40
C TRP A 268 -1.06 -13.31 8.67
N ALA A 269 -2.23 -13.84 8.35
CA ALA A 269 -2.36 -15.04 7.53
C ALA A 269 -1.67 -14.93 6.14
N THR A 270 -1.31 -13.72 5.72
CA THR A 270 -0.79 -13.44 4.38
C THR A 270 0.61 -12.84 4.33
N ALA A 271 1.19 -12.48 5.49
CA ALA A 271 2.55 -11.96 5.58
C ALA A 271 2.97 -11.90 7.05
N ARG A 272 4.27 -12.03 7.31
CA ARG A 272 4.91 -11.54 8.55
C ARG A 272 5.68 -10.28 8.21
N VAL A 273 5.58 -9.27 9.05
CA VAL A 273 6.38 -8.05 8.91
C VAL A 273 6.92 -7.66 10.27
N GLU A 274 8.23 -7.42 10.32
CA GLU A 274 8.92 -6.86 11.48
C GLU A 274 9.43 -5.50 11.07
N ALA A 275 9.12 -4.47 11.85
CA ALA A 275 9.49 -3.10 11.54
C ALA A 275 10.09 -2.45 12.79
N PRO A 276 11.30 -1.86 12.69
CA PRO A 276 11.86 -1.10 13.79
C PRO A 276 10.96 0.10 14.11
N TYR A 277 11.07 0.63 15.33
CA TYR A 277 10.27 1.81 15.71
C TYR A 277 10.52 3.00 14.76
N SER A 278 11.74 3.13 14.22
CA SER A 278 12.11 4.15 13.22
C SER A 278 11.20 4.17 12.00
N THR A 279 10.55 3.07 11.67
CA THR A 279 9.60 2.96 10.55
C THR A 279 8.29 3.73 10.78
N PHE A 280 7.90 4.05 12.01
CA PHE A 280 6.54 4.54 12.32
C PHE A 280 6.50 6.00 12.76
N ASP A 281 6.05 6.95 11.96
CA ASP A 281 5.94 8.37 12.35
C ASP A 281 5.17 8.61 13.66
N ARG A 282 4.01 7.97 13.85
CA ARG A 282 3.09 8.25 14.96
C ARG A 282 2.07 7.13 15.18
N VAL A 283 1.49 7.11 16.38
CA VAL A 283 0.36 6.24 16.77
C VAL A 283 -0.88 7.07 17.05
N GLU A 284 -1.95 6.86 16.29
CA GLU A 284 -3.25 7.54 16.46
C GLU A 284 -4.36 6.54 16.74
N ARG A 285 -5.16 6.77 17.78
CA ARG A 285 -6.41 6.04 18.01
C ARG A 285 -7.55 6.77 17.29
N ARG A 286 -8.34 6.07 16.49
CA ARG A 286 -9.52 6.59 15.77
C ARG A 286 -10.72 5.67 15.97
N GLY A 287 -11.51 5.96 17.00
CA GLY A 287 -12.56 5.05 17.46
C GLY A 287 -11.94 3.72 17.89
N ASP A 288 -12.46 2.62 17.35
CA ASP A 288 -12.03 1.25 17.68
C ASP A 288 -10.82 0.78 16.87
N VAL A 289 -10.11 1.68 16.20
CA VAL A 289 -8.94 1.34 15.37
C VAL A 289 -7.73 2.16 15.81
N LEU A 290 -6.65 1.46 16.12
CA LEU A 290 -5.32 2.03 16.30
C LEU A 290 -4.59 2.07 14.96
N LEU A 291 -4.11 3.24 14.59
CA LEU A 291 -3.38 3.51 13.35
C LEU A 291 -1.92 3.80 13.67
N LEU A 292 -1.02 2.93 13.25
CA LEU A 292 0.42 3.20 13.28
C LEU A 292 0.81 3.71 11.90
N ARG A 293 1.15 5.00 11.80
CA ARG A 293 1.51 5.62 10.52
C ARG A 293 2.94 5.27 10.18
N VAL A 294 3.17 4.73 8.99
CA VAL A 294 4.52 4.45 8.48
C VAL A 294 5.15 5.75 7.99
N GLN A 295 6.36 6.10 8.43
CA GLN A 295 7.06 7.34 8.09
C GLN A 295 7.41 7.42 6.61
N ALA A 296 7.88 6.31 6.05
CA ALA A 296 8.31 6.23 4.66
C ALA A 296 7.15 6.25 3.65
N SER A 297 5.92 5.93 4.08
CA SER A 297 4.76 5.84 3.19
C SER A 297 3.58 6.67 3.69
N SER A 298 2.48 6.71 2.92
CA SER A 298 1.19 7.18 3.46
C SER A 298 0.33 6.04 3.99
N GLY A 299 0.93 4.87 4.20
CA GLY A 299 0.28 3.68 4.72
C GLY A 299 0.14 3.73 6.25
N PHE A 300 -0.77 2.91 6.74
CA PHE A 300 -1.00 2.71 8.16
C PHE A 300 -1.02 1.21 8.43
N TRP A 301 -0.43 0.79 9.53
CA TRP A 301 -0.84 -0.47 10.14
C TRP A 301 -2.09 -0.20 10.96
N MET A 302 -3.06 -1.09 10.83
CA MET A 302 -4.34 -0.97 11.49
C MET A 302 -4.48 -2.15 12.45
N LEU A 303 -4.77 -1.84 13.71
CA LEU A 303 -5.06 -2.80 14.77
C LEU A 303 -6.37 -2.40 15.43
N PRO A 304 -7.20 -3.35 15.92
CA PRO A 304 -8.31 -2.99 16.80
C PRO A 304 -7.77 -2.31 18.06
N ALA A 305 -8.41 -1.24 18.50
CA ALA A 305 -7.98 -0.48 19.67
C ALA A 305 -8.09 -1.30 20.97
N SER A 306 -8.92 -2.35 20.98
CA SER A 306 -9.05 -3.28 22.10
C SER A 306 -7.87 -4.25 22.25
N VAL A 307 -6.97 -4.32 21.27
CA VAL A 307 -5.81 -5.23 21.29
C VAL A 307 -4.75 -4.76 22.27
N LEU A 308 -4.60 -3.44 22.42
CA LEU A 308 -3.62 -2.83 23.33
C LEU A 308 -4.35 -2.07 24.43
N SER A 309 -3.84 -2.18 25.66
CA SER A 309 -4.27 -1.32 26.76
C SER A 309 -3.80 0.12 26.53
N ASP A 310 -4.39 1.08 27.24
CA ASP A 310 -3.98 2.48 27.11
C ASP A 310 -2.50 2.68 27.53
N ASP A 311 -2.03 1.95 28.55
CA ASP A 311 -0.62 1.97 28.98
C ASP A 311 0.32 1.41 27.90
N GLU A 312 -0.10 0.35 27.20
CA GLU A 312 0.66 -0.22 26.09
C GLU A 312 0.70 0.72 24.88
N VAL A 313 -0.37 1.48 24.63
CA VAL A 313 -0.39 2.53 23.60
C VAL A 313 0.54 3.68 23.98
N VAL A 314 0.58 4.08 25.25
CA VAL A 314 1.53 5.10 25.75
C VAL A 314 2.97 4.61 25.62
N LEU A 315 3.26 3.36 26.01
CA LEU A 315 4.57 2.73 25.85
C LEU A 315 4.98 2.70 24.36
N LEU A 316 4.08 2.24 23.50
CA LEU A 316 4.33 2.17 22.06
C LEU A 316 4.63 3.56 21.47
N ARG A 317 3.87 4.59 21.90
CA ARG A 317 4.13 5.97 21.49
C ARG A 317 5.50 6.45 22.00
N ALA A 318 5.84 6.19 23.25
CA ALA A 318 7.13 6.58 23.82
C ALA A 318 8.31 5.96 23.07
N ARG A 319 8.25 4.65 22.74
CA ARG A 319 9.27 3.96 21.93
C ARG A 319 9.37 4.51 20.49
N ILE A 320 8.23 4.97 19.96
CA ILE A 320 8.16 5.67 18.68
C ILE A 320 8.65 7.12 18.78
N GLU A 321 8.73 7.74 19.94
CA GLU A 321 9.25 9.11 20.05
C GLU A 321 10.74 9.13 20.40
N SER A 322 11.26 8.07 21.02
CA SER A 322 12.64 7.95 21.50
C SER A 322 13.67 7.48 20.45
N ARG A 323 13.35 7.59 19.16
CA ARG A 323 14.17 7.02 18.06
C ARG A 323 15.22 7.97 17.52
#